data_AF-A0A1I8P0Y6-F1
#
_entry.id   AF-A0A1I8P0Y6-F1
#
_cell.length_a   1.000
_cell.length_b   1.000
_cell.length_c   1.000
_cell.angle_alpha   90.00
_cell.angle_beta   90.00
_cell.angle_gamma   90.00
#
_symmetry.space_group_name_H-M   'P 1'
#
loop_
_entity.id
_entity.type
_entity.pdbx_description
1 polymer ?
#
loop_
_entity_poly.entity_id
_entity_poly.type
_entity_poly.pdbx_seq_one_letter_code
_entity_poly.pdbx_strand_id
1 'polypeptide(L)'
;MENAETQDMIECPYDKHHQILRTRMQVHLSRCRRNHTNVKKTTCPFNVTHVLNEPELEFHVSVCTERKSLEHFRNVVNAPTKPTIPPPMPVYESEETWDDDETPSYNPQHYAANSNVLRSIQGASPAQRKAFRKQERLRLLGIDNN
;
A
#
# COMPACT_ATOMS: atom_id res chain seq x y z
N MET A 1 25.40 21.91 11.81
CA MET A 1 24.20 21.06 11.91
C MET A 1 24.68 19.72 12.43
N GLU A 2 24.48 19.45 13.71
CA GLU A 2 24.94 18.22 14.36
C GLU A 2 24.18 17.00 13.81
N ASN A 3 24.91 15.93 13.52
CA ASN A 3 24.40 14.65 13.05
C ASN A 3 23.59 13.97 14.18
N ALA A 4 22.29 14.20 14.22
CA ALA A 4 21.34 13.54 15.12
C ALA A 4 21.03 12.08 14.73
N GLU A 5 21.71 11.51 13.72
CA GLU A 5 21.41 10.19 13.16
C GLU A 5 22.06 9.03 13.93
N THR A 6 23.01 9.29 14.83
CA THR A 6 23.72 8.22 15.57
C THR A 6 23.15 7.92 16.96
N GLN A 7 22.10 8.61 17.42
CA GLN A 7 21.62 8.50 18.80
C GLN A 7 20.35 7.67 19.03
N ASP A 8 19.68 7.18 17.98
CA ASP A 8 18.42 6.44 18.14
C ASP A 8 18.56 4.94 17.77
N MET A 9 19.62 4.32 18.29
CA MET A 9 19.74 2.86 18.33
C MET A 9 19.02 2.32 19.55
N ILE A 10 18.18 1.31 19.34
CA ILE A 10 17.41 0.64 20.38
C ILE A 10 17.71 -0.87 20.36
N GLU A 11 17.61 -1.49 21.52
CA GLU A 11 17.83 -2.93 21.69
C GLU A 11 16.63 -3.74 21.20
N CYS A 12 16.89 -4.91 20.62
CA CYS A 12 15.83 -5.82 20.21
C CYS A 12 15.20 -6.56 21.40
N PRO A 13 13.86 -6.63 21.50
CA PRO A 13 13.16 -7.37 22.55
C PRO A 13 13.38 -8.90 22.56
N TYR A 14 13.90 -9.46 21.46
CA TYR A 14 14.20 -10.89 21.32
C TYR A 14 15.65 -11.24 21.66
N ASP A 15 16.60 -10.33 21.40
CA ASP A 15 18.03 -10.54 21.62
C ASP A 15 18.72 -9.21 21.95
N LYS A 16 19.37 -9.17 23.12
CA LYS A 16 20.06 -7.99 23.64
C LYS A 16 21.29 -7.58 22.82
N HIS A 17 21.85 -8.48 22.02
CA HIS A 17 23.02 -8.18 21.18
C HIS A 17 22.65 -7.40 19.91
N HIS A 18 21.36 -7.37 19.54
CA HIS A 18 20.90 -6.59 18.39
C HIS A 18 20.64 -5.14 18.80
N GLN A 19 21.54 -4.25 18.36
CA GLN A 19 21.32 -2.80 18.38
C GLN A 19 20.86 -2.33 17.00
N ILE A 20 19.63 -1.83 16.90
CA ILE A 20 18.98 -1.50 15.63
C ILE A 20 18.47 -0.06 15.69
N LEU A 21 18.62 0.69 14.60
CA LEU A 21 18.02 2.01 14.48
C LEU A 21 16.50 1.93 14.65
N ARG A 22 15.89 2.86 15.40
CA ARG A 22 14.43 2.88 15.62
C ARG A 22 13.63 2.79 14.32
N THR A 23 14.07 3.51 13.29
CA THR A 23 13.45 3.51 11.94
C THR A 23 13.47 2.15 11.24
N ARG A 24 14.41 1.27 11.60
CA ARG A 24 14.58 -0.07 11.02
C ARG A 24 14.01 -1.19 11.90
N MET A 25 13.59 -0.88 13.13
CA MET A 25 13.12 -1.88 14.09
C MET A 25 11.92 -2.68 13.57
N GLN A 26 10.94 -2.03 12.93
CA GLN A 26 9.76 -2.73 12.38
C GLN A 26 10.14 -3.84 11.38
N VAL A 27 11.08 -3.56 10.48
CA VAL A 27 11.55 -4.53 9.49
C VAL A 27 12.40 -5.62 10.14
N HIS A 28 13.20 -5.26 11.14
CA HIS A 28 14.01 -6.20 11.92
C HIS A 28 13.14 -7.23 12.66
N LEU A 29 12.11 -6.79 13.40
CA LEU A 29 11.25 -7.65 14.23
C LEU A 29 10.60 -8.79 13.42
N SER A 30 10.17 -8.49 12.19
CA SER A 30 9.54 -9.46 11.29
C SER A 30 10.43 -10.66 10.95
N ARG A 31 11.75 -10.44 10.87
CA ARG A 31 12.76 -11.48 10.65
C ARG A 31 13.23 -12.09 11.97
N CYS A 32 13.50 -11.26 12.97
CA CYS A 32 14.01 -11.69 14.27
C CYS A 32 13.06 -12.66 14.99
N ARG A 33 11.74 -12.41 14.91
CA ARG A 33 10.70 -13.30 15.47
C ARG A 33 10.73 -14.71 14.87
N ARG A 34 11.07 -14.85 13.59
CA ARG A 34 11.15 -16.17 12.92
C ARG A 34 12.35 -16.99 13.39
N ASN A 35 13.43 -16.31 13.78
CA ASN A 35 14.63 -16.97 14.30
C ASN A 35 14.48 -17.34 15.78
N HIS A 36 13.60 -16.65 16.53
CA HIS A 36 13.39 -16.85 17.97
C HIS A 36 11.98 -17.36 18.30
N THR A 37 11.56 -18.46 17.67
CA THR A 37 10.23 -19.08 17.88
C THR A 37 10.02 -19.61 19.30
N ASN A 38 11.11 -19.93 20.02
CA ASN A 38 11.06 -20.45 21.38
C ASN A 38 10.68 -19.40 22.43
N VAL A 39 10.83 -18.11 22.11
CA VAL A 39 10.52 -17.02 23.05
C VAL A 39 9.10 -16.52 22.78
N LYS A 40 8.16 -16.88 23.65
CA LYS A 40 6.77 -16.42 23.57
C LYS A 40 6.69 -14.93 23.93
N LYS A 41 6.67 -14.09 22.91
CA LYS A 41 6.41 -12.65 23.00
C LYS A 41 5.15 -12.31 22.21
N THR A 42 4.39 -11.34 22.70
CA THR A 42 3.21 -10.80 22.03
C THR A 42 3.51 -9.39 21.51
N THR A 43 2.73 -8.93 20.54
CA THR A 43 2.89 -7.62 19.92
C THR A 43 1.70 -6.75 20.30
N CYS A 44 1.93 -5.46 20.57
CA CYS A 44 0.87 -4.51 20.85
C CYS A 44 -0.07 -4.35 19.62
N PRO A 45 -1.39 -4.27 19.82
CA PRO A 45 -2.34 -4.05 18.74
C PRO A 45 -2.25 -2.66 18.10
N PHE A 46 -1.68 -1.66 18.79
CA PHE A 46 -1.59 -0.27 18.31
C PHE A 46 -0.26 0.03 17.61
N ASN A 47 0.82 -0.63 18.00
CA ASN A 47 2.14 -0.42 17.40
C ASN A 47 2.94 -1.73 17.35
N VAL A 48 3.32 -2.13 16.14
CA VAL A 48 4.05 -3.37 15.86
C VAL A 48 5.48 -3.37 16.41
N THR A 49 6.04 -2.21 16.76
CA THR A 49 7.37 -2.13 17.39
C THR A 49 7.34 -2.45 18.89
N HIS A 50 6.17 -2.40 19.53
CA HIS A 50 6.02 -2.79 20.93
C HIS A 50 5.88 -4.31 21.02
N VAL A 51 6.97 -4.97 21.42
CA VAL A 51 7.02 -6.41 21.67
C VAL A 51 7.19 -6.64 23.17
N LEU A 52 6.29 -7.42 23.75
CA LEU A 52 6.13 -7.57 25.20
C LEU A 52 5.99 -9.04 25.57
N ASN A 53 6.07 -9.34 26.87
CA ASN A 53 5.66 -10.66 27.35
C ASN A 53 4.13 -10.74 27.36
N GLU A 54 3.59 -11.95 27.17
CA GLU A 54 2.15 -12.22 27.20
C GLU A 54 1.42 -11.64 28.43
N PRO A 55 1.90 -11.81 29.69
CA PRO A 55 1.23 -11.25 30.87
C PRO A 55 1.29 -9.71 30.96
N GLU A 56 2.23 -9.06 30.28
CA GLU A 56 2.38 -7.59 30.33
C GLU A 56 1.48 -6.89 29.32
N LEU A 57 0.88 -7.64 28.39
CA LEU A 57 0.11 -7.09 27.28
C LEU A 57 -1.14 -6.35 27.76
N GLU A 58 -1.89 -6.89 28.72
CA GLU A 58 -3.11 -6.26 29.25
C GLU A 58 -2.80 -4.91 29.89
N PHE A 59 -1.79 -4.88 30.75
CA PHE A 59 -1.34 -3.64 31.37
C PHE A 59 -0.88 -2.64 30.31
N HIS A 60 -0.04 -3.05 29.36
CA HIS A 60 0.42 -2.18 28.29
C HIS A 60 -0.71 -1.57 27.47
N VAL A 61 -1.72 -2.35 27.09
CA VAL A 61 -2.87 -1.85 26.30
C VAL A 61 -3.66 -0.78 27.07
N SER A 62 -3.67 -0.82 28.40
CA SER A 62 -4.31 0.22 29.24
C SER A 62 -3.54 1.54 29.27
N VAL A 63 -2.19 1.52 29.15
CA VAL A 63 -1.33 2.70 29.31
C VAL A 63 -0.61 3.15 28.02
N CYS A 64 -0.78 2.41 26.92
CA CYS A 64 -0.05 2.66 25.68
C CYS A 64 -0.32 4.07 25.13
N THR A 65 0.73 4.82 24.82
CA THR A 65 0.65 6.18 24.25
C THR A 65 -0.08 6.20 22.91
N GLU A 66 0.21 5.20 22.07
CA GLU A 66 -0.33 5.06 20.71
C GLU A 66 -1.83 4.70 20.70
N ARG A 67 -2.39 4.31 21.85
CA ARG A 67 -3.84 4.12 22.01
C ARG A 67 -4.59 5.43 21.75
N LYS A 68 -4.02 6.57 22.12
CA LYS A 68 -4.67 7.89 21.97
C LYS A 68 -5.03 8.18 20.53
N SER A 69 -4.19 7.79 19.56
CA SER A 69 -4.48 7.96 18.13
C SER A 69 -5.78 7.24 17.77
N LEU A 70 -5.91 5.96 18.14
CA LEU A 70 -7.12 5.20 17.90
C LEU A 70 -8.36 5.78 18.61
N GLU A 71 -8.23 6.24 19.86
CA GLU A 71 -9.34 6.86 20.59
C GLU A 71 -9.80 8.19 19.95
N HIS A 72 -8.91 8.94 19.29
CA HIS A 72 -9.30 10.13 18.50
C HIS A 72 -10.04 9.76 17.21
N PHE A 73 -9.65 8.67 16.55
CA PHE A 73 -10.34 8.16 15.35
C PHE A 73 -11.63 7.40 15.67
N ARG A 74 -11.79 6.93 16.92
CA ARG A 74 -13.04 6.33 17.36
C ARG A 74 -14.09 7.43 17.36
N ASN A 75 -14.96 7.39 16.35
CA ASN A 75 -16.17 8.19 16.33
C ASN A 75 -16.85 8.05 17.70
N VAL A 76 -16.85 9.15 18.46
CA VAL A 76 -17.61 9.19 19.70
C VAL A 76 -19.05 9.04 19.25
N VAL A 77 -19.64 7.86 19.48
CA VAL A 77 -21.06 7.57 19.20
C VAL A 77 -22.00 8.57 19.89
N ASN A 78 -21.47 9.35 20.84
CA ASN A 78 -22.14 10.43 21.57
C ASN A 78 -21.59 11.83 21.25
N ALA A 79 -20.85 12.02 20.16
CA ALA A 79 -20.67 13.36 19.64
C ALA A 79 -22.08 13.88 19.30
N PRO A 80 -22.48 15.11 19.70
CA PRO A 80 -23.72 15.71 19.26
C PRO A 80 -23.59 15.96 17.76
N THR A 81 -23.80 14.92 16.95
CA THR A 81 -24.07 15.04 15.54
C THR A 81 -25.40 15.77 15.49
N LYS A 82 -25.34 17.06 15.19
CA LYS A 82 -26.53 17.76 14.72
C LYS A 82 -27.09 16.87 13.61
N PRO A 83 -28.41 16.58 13.56
CA PRO A 83 -28.98 15.94 12.39
C PRO A 83 -28.73 16.90 11.24
N THR A 84 -27.67 16.64 10.49
CA THR A 84 -27.38 17.36 9.25
C THR A 84 -28.40 16.85 8.27
N ILE A 85 -29.59 17.46 8.30
CA ILE A 85 -30.47 17.43 7.15
C ILE A 85 -29.62 18.05 6.05
N PRO A 86 -29.19 17.27 5.03
CA PRO A 86 -28.44 17.87 3.95
C PRO A 86 -29.31 18.99 3.38
N PRO A 87 -28.74 20.18 3.09
CA PRO A 87 -29.50 21.20 2.39
C PRO A 87 -30.11 20.56 1.13
N PRO A 88 -31.35 20.91 0.76
CA PRO A 88 -31.97 20.39 -0.44
C PRO A 88 -31.01 20.61 -1.60
N MET A 89 -30.56 19.51 -2.21
CA MET A 89 -29.69 19.57 -3.38
C MET A 89 -30.45 20.31 -4.48
N PRO A 90 -29.90 21.39 -5.06
CA PRO A 90 -30.50 21.99 -6.23
C PRO A 90 -30.56 20.92 -7.33
N VAL A 91 -31.75 20.73 -7.90
CA VAL A 91 -31.91 19.90 -9.10
C VAL A 91 -31.27 20.68 -10.24
N TYR A 92 -30.15 20.19 -10.75
CA TYR A 92 -29.51 20.74 -11.95
C TYR A 92 -30.03 19.98 -13.15
N GLU A 93 -30.79 20.65 -14.01
CA GLU A 93 -31.20 20.10 -15.30
C GLU A 93 -30.06 20.39 -16.29
N SER A 94 -29.28 19.36 -16.63
CA SER A 94 -28.36 19.41 -17.76
C SER A 94 -29.06 18.81 -18.99
N GLU A 95 -29.02 19.53 -20.12
CA GLU A 95 -29.50 19.01 -21.41
C GLU A 95 -28.57 17.93 -21.98
N GLU A 96 -27.32 17.91 -21.54
CA GLU A 96 -26.34 16.87 -21.86
C GLU A 96 -26.32 15.83 -20.73
N THR A 97 -26.66 14.58 -21.07
CA THR A 97 -26.42 13.44 -20.18
C THR A 97 -25.24 12.64 -20.73
N TRP A 98 -24.34 12.18 -19.85
CA TRP A 98 -23.25 11.28 -20.22
C TRP A 98 -23.75 9.91 -20.72
N ASP A 99 -25.05 9.66 -20.63
CA ASP A 99 -25.71 8.42 -21.05
C ASP A 99 -26.20 8.47 -22.51
N ASP A 100 -26.30 9.66 -23.13
CA ASP A 100 -26.77 9.85 -24.52
C ASP A 100 -25.65 9.80 -25.58
N ASP A 101 -24.38 9.77 -25.15
CA ASP A 101 -23.24 9.63 -26.05
C ASP A 101 -23.05 8.18 -26.49
N GLU A 102 -23.65 7.80 -27.62
CA GLU A 102 -23.38 6.54 -28.33
C GLU A 102 -21.96 6.52 -28.94
N THR A 103 -20.93 6.58 -28.09
CA THR A 103 -19.54 6.40 -28.49
C THR A 103 -19.19 4.91 -28.45
N PRO A 104 -18.49 4.37 -29.47
CA PRO A 104 -18.05 2.98 -29.42
C PRO A 104 -17.08 2.79 -28.25
N SER A 105 -17.20 1.68 -27.53
CA SER A 105 -16.30 1.35 -26.44
C SER A 105 -14.84 1.40 -26.89
N TYR A 106 -14.03 2.15 -26.14
CA TYR A 106 -12.60 2.24 -26.40
C TYR A 106 -11.94 0.86 -26.41
N ASN A 107 -11.31 0.50 -27.53
CA ASN A 107 -10.56 -0.74 -27.68
C ASN A 107 -9.06 -0.48 -27.46
N PRO A 108 -8.50 -0.79 -26.27
CA PRO A 108 -7.11 -0.52 -25.97
C PRO A 108 -6.15 -1.34 -26.83
N GLN A 109 -6.57 -2.52 -27.32
CA GLN A 109 -5.73 -3.36 -28.19
C GLN A 109 -5.58 -2.72 -29.58
N HIS A 110 -6.65 -2.14 -30.11
CA HIS A 110 -6.62 -1.41 -31.38
C HIS A 110 -5.71 -0.17 -31.28
N TYR A 111 -5.86 0.63 -30.23
CA TYR A 111 -4.98 1.77 -29.99
C TYR A 111 -3.53 1.35 -29.82
N ALA A 112 -3.25 0.32 -29.02
CA ALA A 112 -1.89 -0.16 -28.78
C ALA A 112 -1.22 -0.72 -30.04
N ALA A 113 -1.98 -1.28 -30.99
CA ALA A 113 -1.44 -1.78 -32.25
C ALA A 113 -0.93 -0.66 -33.17
N ASN A 114 -1.56 0.52 -33.12
CA ASN A 114 -1.26 1.63 -34.02
C ASN A 114 -0.35 2.69 -33.37
N SER A 115 -0.38 2.83 -32.04
CA SER A 115 0.41 3.80 -31.30
C SER A 115 1.85 3.34 -31.04
N ASN A 116 2.74 4.27 -30.72
CA ASN A 116 4.13 4.00 -30.33
C ASN A 116 4.21 3.48 -28.88
N VAL A 117 3.57 2.33 -28.63
CA VAL A 117 3.51 1.66 -27.33
C VAL A 117 4.13 0.26 -27.45
N LEU A 118 4.91 -0.14 -26.44
CA LEU A 118 5.49 -1.47 -26.38
C LEU A 118 4.43 -2.51 -26.01
N ARG A 119 4.16 -3.45 -26.93
CA ARG A 119 3.25 -4.58 -26.70
C ARG A 119 3.99 -5.87 -26.32
N SER A 120 3.28 -6.76 -25.64
CA SER A 120 3.76 -8.12 -25.36
C SER A 120 2.61 -9.13 -25.48
N ILE A 121 2.94 -10.37 -25.87
CA ILE A 121 1.98 -11.47 -25.94
C ILE A 121 2.07 -12.34 -24.68
N GLN A 122 0.93 -12.62 -24.07
CA GLN A 122 0.81 -13.49 -22.89
C GLN A 122 0.58 -14.94 -23.32
N GLY A 123 1.03 -15.91 -22.51
CA GLY A 123 0.77 -17.34 -22.73
C GLY A 123 1.47 -18.01 -23.94
N ALA A 124 2.17 -17.25 -24.78
CA ALA A 124 2.85 -17.79 -25.96
C ALA A 124 4.19 -18.47 -25.65
N SER A 125 4.68 -19.35 -26.53
CA SER A 125 5.97 -20.03 -26.37
C SER A 125 7.15 -19.05 -26.42
N PRO A 126 8.34 -19.42 -25.90
CA PRO A 126 9.53 -18.56 -25.97
C PRO A 126 9.88 -18.09 -27.38
N ALA A 127 9.74 -18.97 -28.38
CA ALA A 127 9.99 -18.65 -29.79
C ALA A 127 9.00 -17.60 -30.33
N GLN A 128 7.71 -17.78 -30.03
CA GLN A 128 6.66 -16.84 -30.44
C GLN A 128 6.85 -15.46 -29.79
N ARG A 129 7.22 -15.40 -28.50
CA ARG A 129 7.52 -14.13 -27.83
C ARG A 129 8.73 -13.42 -28.45
N LYS A 130 9.77 -14.16 -28.85
CA LYS A 130 10.96 -13.61 -29.52
C LYS A 130 10.60 -13.06 -30.91
N ALA A 131 9.80 -13.80 -31.68
CA ALA A 131 9.32 -13.35 -32.99
C ALA A 131 8.48 -12.08 -32.88
N PHE A 132 7.56 -12.02 -31.92
CA PHE A 132 6.70 -10.85 -31.67
C PHE A 132 7.51 -9.60 -31.30
N ARG A 133 8.53 -9.72 -30.43
CA ARG A 133 9.42 -8.59 -30.10
C ARG A 133 10.21 -8.09 -31.32
N LYS A 134 10.63 -9.00 -32.21
CA LYS A 134 11.32 -8.62 -33.46
C LYS A 134 10.37 -7.85 -34.37
N GLN A 135 9.15 -8.33 -34.55
CA GLN A 135 8.12 -7.66 -35.35
C GLN A 135 7.77 -6.28 -34.77
N GLU A 136 7.60 -6.18 -33.45
CA GLU A 136 7.28 -4.91 -32.81
C GLU A 136 8.41 -3.89 -32.94
N ARG A 137 9.66 -4.34 -32.87
CA ARG A 137 10.83 -3.48 -33.14
C ARG A 137 10.81 -2.94 -34.58
N LEU A 138 10.42 -3.74 -35.57
CA LEU A 138 10.33 -3.29 -36.96
C LEU A 138 9.18 -2.29 -37.14
N ARG A 139 8.01 -2.56 -36.54
CA ARG A 139 6.86 -1.65 -36.53
C ARG A 139 7.24 -0.28 -35.97
N LEU A 140 7.94 -0.24 -34.83
CA LEU A 140 8.37 1.00 -34.19
C LEU A 140 9.43 1.77 -34.99
N LEU A 141 10.18 1.09 -35.86
CA LEU A 141 11.13 1.70 -36.79
C LEU A 141 10.48 2.14 -38.10
N GLY A 142 9.19 1.87 -38.32
CA GLY A 142 8.47 2.21 -39.56
C GLY A 142 8.97 1.45 -40.79
N ILE A 143 9.62 0.30 -40.59
CA ILE A 143 10.08 -0.58 -41.67
C ILE A 143 8.97 -1.59 -41.94
N ASP A 144 7.99 -1.18 -42.75
CA ASP A 144 6.93 -2.07 -43.20
C ASP A 144 7.48 -2.99 -44.29
N ASN A 145 7.52 -4.31 -44.01
CA ASN A 145 7.75 -5.32 -45.04
C ASN A 145 6.45 -5.46 -45.84
N ASN A 146 6.27 -4.61 -46.86
CA ASN A 146 5.30 -4.83 -47.93
C ASN A 146 5.80 -5.93 -48.87
#